data_AF-A0A844EPW2-F1
#
_entry.id   AF-A0A844EPW2-F1
#
_cell.length_a   1.000
_cell.length_b   1.000
_cell.length_c   1.000
_cell.angle_alpha   90.00
_cell.angle_beta   90.00
_cell.angle_gamma   90.00
#
_symmetry.space_group_name_H-M   'P 1'
#
loop_
_entity.id
_entity.type
_entity.pdbx_description
1 polymer ?
#
loop_
_entity_poly.entity_id
_entity_poly.type
_entity_poly.pdbx_seq_one_letter_code
_entity_poly.pdbx_strand_id
1 'polypeptide(L)' 'QDAAVLKGTKDGYEIILDENANVQDIYSSLRKLLDNLKTQTASTDPQTIAFDIYTGMRLWPAEDRSEIEKIFSDYELFS' A
#
# COMPACT_ATOMS: atom_id res chain seq x y z
N GLN A 1 -6.08 -6.53 14.77
CA GLN A 1 -6.14 -6.95 13.37
C GLN A 1 -5.73 -5.72 12.58
N ASP A 2 -4.60 -5.78 11.88
CA ASP A 2 -4.15 -4.66 11.05
C ASP A 2 -4.90 -4.68 9.74
N ALA A 3 -5.53 -3.56 9.37
CA ALA A 3 -6.36 -3.46 8.18
C ALA A 3 -5.57 -3.59 6.85
N ALA A 4 -4.25 -3.41 6.90
CA ALA A 4 -3.35 -3.64 5.78
C ALA A 4 -2.02 -4.17 6.31
N VAL A 5 -1.38 -5.05 5.55
CA VAL A 5 -0.07 -5.65 5.88
C VAL A 5 0.89 -5.43 4.72
N LEU A 6 2.10 -4.97 5.01
CA LEU A 6 3.20 -4.86 4.06
C LEU A 6 4.12 -6.07 4.20
N LYS A 7 4.44 -6.72 3.09
CA LYS A 7 5.33 -7.87 3.04
C LYS A 7 6.44 -7.61 2.01
N GLY A 8 7.69 -7.56 2.46
CA GLY A 8 8.84 -7.45 1.56
C GLY A 8 9.08 -8.77 0.82
N THR A 9 9.33 -8.69 -0.48
CA THR A 9 9.74 -9.81 -1.33
C THR A 9 11.13 -9.55 -1.91
N LYS A 10 11.65 -10.50 -2.70
CA LYS A 10 12.94 -10.30 -3.40
C LYS A 10 12.83 -9.27 -4.53
N ASP A 11 11.62 -9.03 -5.02
CA ASP A 11 11.32 -8.22 -6.21
C ASP A 11 10.69 -6.87 -5.85
N GLY A 12 10.33 -6.64 -4.58
CA GLY A 12 9.69 -5.40 -4.12
C GLY A 12 8.90 -5.60 -2.83
N TYR A 13 7.66 -5.09 -2.80
CA TYR A 13 6.76 -5.23 -1.66
C TYR A 13 5.36 -5.64 -2.10
N GLU A 14 4.71 -6.46 -1.28
CA GLU A 14 3.32 -6.85 -1.43
C GLU A 14 2.51 -6.20 -0.32
N ILE A 15 1.38 -5.60 -0.69
CA ILE A 15 0.43 -5.00 0.25
C ILE A 15 -0.83 -5.85 0.25
N ILE A 16 -1.19 -6.36 1.41
CA ILE A 16 -2.37 -7.21 1.59
C ILE A 16 -3.39 -6.40 2.40
N LEU A 17 -4.54 -6.10 1.80
CA LEU A 17 -5.63 -5.40 2.46
C LEU A 17 -6.59 -6.42 3.08
N ASP A 18 -6.99 -6.20 4.32
CA ASP A 18 -7.99 -7.04 4.99
C ASP A 18 -9.38 -6.75 4.40
N GLU A 19 -9.96 -7.76 3.74
CA GLU A 19 -11.28 -7.67 3.13
C GLU A 19 -12.41 -7.39 4.14
N ASN A 20 -12.21 -7.73 5.41
CA ASN A 20 -13.19 -7.54 6.49
C ASN A 20 -13.01 -6.21 7.24
N ALA A 21 -11.90 -5.50 7.02
CA ALA A 21 -11.62 -4.23 7.69
C ALA A 21 -12.43 -3.07 7.11
N ASN A 22 -12.63 -2.01 7.88
CA ASN A 22 -13.24 -0.80 7.34
C ASN A 22 -12.28 -0.14 6.33
N VAL A 23 -12.83 0.37 5.22
CA VAL A 23 -12.04 1.04 4.17
C VAL A 23 -11.22 2.22 4.73
N GLN A 24 -11.77 2.95 5.70
CA GLN A 24 -11.06 4.06 6.36
C GLN A 24 -9.86 3.59 7.18
N ASP A 25 -9.99 2.42 7.83
CA ASP A 25 -8.88 1.80 8.56
C ASP A 25 -7.82 1.29 7.58
N ILE A 26 -8.24 0.75 6.44
CA ILE A 26 -7.35 0.33 5.36
C ILE A 26 -6.51 1.50 4.85
N TYR A 27 -7.13 2.64 4.53
CA TYR A 27 -6.41 3.82 4.05
C TYR A 27 -5.44 4.37 5.09
N SER A 28 -5.86 4.39 6.35
CA SER A 28 -5.01 4.85 7.46
C SER A 28 -3.81 3.92 7.66
N SER A 29 -4.00 2.60 7.60
CA SER A 29 -2.91 1.64 7.68
C SER A 29 -2.01 1.69 6.46
N LEU A 30 -2.57 1.82 5.26
CA LEU A 30 -1.82 1.93 4.00
C LEU A 30 -0.86 3.12 4.03
N ARG A 31 -1.36 4.33 4.37
CA ARG A 31 -0.53 5.53 4.52
C ARG A 31 0.61 5.32 5.52
N LYS A 32 0.31 4.73 6.68
CA LYS A 32 1.35 4.42 7.68
C LYS A 32 2.41 3.46 7.14
N LEU A 33 2.02 2.42 6.40
CA LEU A 33 2.96 1.47 5.83
C LEU A 33 3.85 2.14 4.78
N LEU A 34 3.27 2.93 3.89
CA LEU A 34 3.99 3.66 2.84
C LEU A 34 4.91 4.74 3.43
N ASP A 35 4.49 5.47 4.46
CA ASP A 35 5.33 6.46 5.15
C ASP A 35 6.55 5.82 5.84
N ASN A 36 6.33 4.70 6.53
CA ASN A 36 7.41 3.94 7.13
C ASN A 36 8.37 3.42 6.06
N LEU A 37 7.84 2.97 4.92
CA LEU A 37 8.64 2.47 3.83
C LEU A 37 9.46 3.58 3.16
N LYS A 38 8.83 4.72 2.84
CA LYS A 38 9.50 5.93 2.33
C LYS A 38 10.65 6.36 3.24
N THR A 39 10.46 6.31 4.56
CA THR A 39 11.51 6.66 5.53
C THR A 39 12.68 5.66 5.47
N GLN A 40 12.39 4.37 5.34
CA GLN A 40 13.41 3.31 5.22
C GLN A 40 14.17 3.39 3.89
N THR A 41 13.48 3.67 2.78
CA THR A 41 14.05 3.68 1.44
C THR A 41 14.73 5.01 1.11
N ALA A 42 14.35 6.12 1.75
CA ALA A 42 15.06 7.40 1.62
C ALA A 42 16.55 7.32 2.02
N SER A 43 16.94 6.29 2.78
CA SER A 43 18.34 6.05 3.19
C SER A 43 19.12 5.14 2.23
N THR A 44 18.44 4.46 1.31
CA THR A 44 19.03 3.43 0.43
C THR A 44 18.60 3.75 -1.00
N ASP A 45 19.51 4.29 -1.81
CA ASP A 45 19.44 4.61 -3.25
C ASP A 45 18.03 4.64 -3.90
N PRO A 46 17.61 5.73 -4.59
CA PRO A 46 16.27 5.83 -5.19
C PRO A 46 16.08 4.81 -6.32
N GLN A 47 15.66 3.61 -5.94
CA GLN A 47 15.29 2.52 -6.82
C GLN A 47 13.77 2.51 -6.93
N THR A 48 13.26 2.25 -8.13
CA THR A 48 11.84 2.06 -8.36
C THR A 48 11.39 0.81 -7.62
N ILE A 49 10.46 0.97 -6.68
CA ILE A 49 9.96 -0.14 -5.87
C ILE A 49 8.63 -0.60 -6.46
N ALA A 50 8.57 -1.87 -6.87
CA ALA A 50 7.34 -2.49 -7.34
C ALA A 50 6.43 -2.83 -6.16
N PHE A 51 5.13 -2.55 -6.30
CA PHE A 51 4.10 -2.95 -5.34
C PHE A 51 3.03 -3.80 -5.99
N ASP A 52 2.74 -4.93 -5.35
CA ASP A 52 1.55 -5.72 -5.66
C ASP A 52 0.51 -5.54 -4.56
N ILE A 53 -0.70 -5.10 -4.93
CA ILE A 53 -1.80 -4.90 -3.99
C ILE A 53 -2.78 -6.08 -4.10
N TYR A 54 -2.90 -6.82 -3.01
CA TYR A 54 -3.83 -7.93 -2.86
C TYR A 54 -5.00 -7.51 -1.99
N THR A 55 -6.20 -7.54 -2.56
CA THR A 55 -7.40 -7.05 -1.89
C THR A 55 -8.41 -8.14 -1.53
N GLY A 56 -8.00 -9.41 -1.66
CA GLY A 56 -8.83 -10.57 -1.35
C GLY A 56 -10.00 -10.72 -2.31
N MET A 57 -11.15 -11.16 -1.78
CA MET A 57 -12.40 -11.32 -2.53
C MET A 57 -13.33 -10.12 -2.37
N ARG A 58 -12.89 -9.05 -1.69
CA ARG A 58 -13.69 -7.83 -1.52
C ARG A 58 -13.97 -7.17 -2.86
N LEU A 59 -15.23 -6.81 -3.08
CA LEU A 59 -15.59 -5.91 -4.17
C LEU A 59 -15.25 -4.48 -3.78
N TRP A 60 -14.41 -3.85 -4.59
CA TRP A 60 -13.99 -2.47 -4.39
C TRP A 60 -14.79 -1.54 -5.31
N PRO A 61 -15.57 -0.61 -4.75
CA PRO A 61 -16.16 0.48 -5.48
C PRO A 61 -15.10 1.27 -6.26
N ALA A 62 -15.50 1.89 -7.38
CA ALA A 62 -14.58 2.71 -8.17
C ALA A 62 -14.00 3.87 -7.36
N GLU A 63 -14.80 4.49 -6.50
CA GLU A 63 -14.39 5.56 -5.58
C GLU A 63 -13.27 5.10 -4.63
N ASP A 64 -13.40 3.90 -4.06
CA ASP A 64 -12.40 3.37 -3.13
C ASP A 64 -11.10 3.00 -3.85
N ARG A 65 -11.20 2.46 -5.07
CA ARG A 65 -10.02 2.18 -5.92
C ARG A 65 -9.27 3.46 -6.27
N SER A 66 -10.00 4.49 -6.68
CA SER A 66 -9.38 5.78 -7.01
C SER A 66 -8.68 6.41 -5.81
N GLU A 67 -9.22 6.25 -4.61
CA GLU A 67 -8.55 6.78 -3.41
C GLU A 67 -7.28 5.99 -3.07
N ILE A 68 -7.28 4.66 -3.25
CA ILE A 68 -6.06 3.85 -3.14
C ILE A 68 -5.02 4.30 -4.16
N GLU A 69 -5.39 4.38 -5.44
CA GLU A 69 -4.49 4.84 -6.51
C GLU A 69 -3.90 6.22 -6.23
N LYS A 70 -4.71 7.12 -5.67
CA LYS A 70 -4.26 8.45 -5.26
C LYS A 70 -3.27 8.39 -4.11
N ILE A 71 -3.51 7.54 -3.10
CA ILE A 71 -2.56 7.31 -2.01
C ILE A 71 -1.22 6.85 -2.58
N PHE A 72 -1.19 5.90 -3.52
CA PHE A 72 0.07 5.46 -4.14
C PHE A 72 0.71 6.54 -5.02
N SER A 73 -0.09 7.32 -5.75
CA SER A 73 0.40 8.42 -6.60
C SER A 73 1.09 9.52 -5.80
N ASP A 74 0.75 9.71 -4.52
CA ASP A 74 1.45 10.64 -3.61
C ASP A 74 2.89 10.20 -3.30
N TYR A 75 3.27 8.97 -3.66
CA TYR A 75 4.61 8.43 -3.45
C TYR A 75 5.28 8.11 -4.80
N GLU A 76 5.94 9.12 -5.39
CA GLU A 76 6.62 9.08 -6.70
C GLU A 76 7.70 7.98 -6.88
N LEU A 77 8.10 7.30 -5.79
CA LEU A 77 9.08 6.21 -5.84
C LEU A 77 8.45 4.85 -6.21
N PHE A 78 7.12 4.80 -6.34
CA PHE A 78 6.33 3.59 -6.50
C PHE A 78 5.64 3.63 -7.88
N SER A 79 5.88 2.60 -8.72
CA SER A 79 5.32 2.49 -10.08
C SER A 79 4.61 1.17 -10.32
#